data_AF-A0A6B1I0W6-F1
#
_entry.id   AF-A0A6B1I0W6-F1
#
_cell.length_a   1.000
_cell.length_b   1.000
_cell.length_c   1.000
_cell.angle_alpha   90.00
_cell.angle_beta   90.00
_cell.angle_gamma   90.00
#
_symmetry.space_group_name_H-M   'P 1'
#
loop_
_entity.id
_entity.type
_entity.pdbx_description
1 polymer ?
#
loop_
_entity_poly.entity_id
_entity_poly.type
_entity_poly.pdbx_seq_one_letter_code
_entity_poly.pdbx_strand_id
1 'polypeptide(L)' 'MAAILCPRCHKIVSAEAETCPHCGQRKPGLWGATATMRKLGLQLNFPHLITVFCGVLYLLALALDPSAIFQTQGLMQIL' A
#
# COMPACT_ATOMS: atom_id res chain seq x y z
N MET A 1 -7.30 30.02 -14.17
CA MET A 1 -6.97 29.02 -15.20
C MET A 1 -5.87 28.14 -14.64
N ALA A 2 -6.14 26.87 -14.32
CA ALA A 2 -5.11 25.99 -13.75
C ALA A 2 -4.33 25.32 -14.89
N ALA A 3 -3.04 25.62 -14.99
CA ALA A 3 -2.13 24.95 -15.91
C ALA A 3 -1.36 23.88 -15.15
N ILE A 4 -1.31 22.66 -15.71
CA ILE A 4 -0.60 21.52 -15.12
C ILE A 4 0.51 21.07 -16.05
N LEU A 5 1.56 20.46 -15.48
CA LEU A 5 2.59 19.79 -16.26
C LEU A 5 2.11 18.38 -16.62
N CYS A 6 2.13 18.04 -17.90
CA CYS A 6 1.82 16.69 -18.35
C CYS A 6 2.91 15.72 -17.87
N PRO A 7 2.60 14.60 -17.16
CA PRO A 7 3.60 13.72 -16.55
C PRO A 7 4.46 12.95 -17.55
N ARG A 8 4.03 12.85 -18.82
CA ARG A 8 4.77 12.11 -19.86
C ARG A 8 5.68 13.01 -20.69
N CYS A 9 5.24 14.22 -21.06
CA CYS A 9 6.01 15.12 -21.91
C CYS A 9 6.53 16.37 -21.20
N HIS A 10 6.20 16.56 -19.92
CA HIS A 10 6.61 17.69 -19.09
C HIS A 10 6.31 19.07 -19.70
N LYS A 11 5.35 19.13 -20.62
CA LYS A 11 4.86 20.38 -21.22
C LYS A 11 3.65 20.87 -20.46
N ILE A 12 3.49 22.19 -20.44
CA ILE A 12 2.39 22.90 -19.79
C ILE A 12 1.13 22.65 -20.62
N VAL A 13 0.11 22.09 -19.99
CA VAL A 13 -1.19 21.82 -20.60
C VAL A 13 -2.30 22.32 -19.67
N SER A 14 -3.46 22.65 -20.24
CA SER A 14 -4.64 23.01 -19.45
C SER A 14 -5.10 21.83 -18.61
N ALA A 15 -5.49 22.06 -17.35
CA ALA A 15 -6.00 21.01 -16.46
C ALA A 15 -7.24 20.30 -17.03
N GLU A 16 -8.13 21.04 -17.70
CA GLU A 16 -9.34 20.52 -18.36
C GLU A 16 -9.09 19.83 -19.72
N ALA A 17 -7.85 19.79 -20.25
CA ALA A 17 -7.62 19.21 -21.57
C ALA A 17 -7.87 17.69 -21.57
N GLU A 18 -8.81 17.22 -22.39
CA GLU A 18 -9.15 15.79 -22.52
C GLU A 18 -7.99 14.94 -23.05
N THR A 19 -7.12 15.55 -23.86
CA THR A 19 -5.93 14.91 -24.41
C THR A 19 -4.79 15.93 -24.48
N CYS A 20 -3.58 15.51 -24.09
CA CYS A 20 -2.39 16.35 -24.24
C CYS A 20 -2.08 16.56 -25.75
N PRO A 21 -2.04 17.81 -26.25
CA PRO A 21 -1.77 18.09 -27.66
C PRO A 21 -0.34 17.75 -28.10
N HIS A 22 0.58 17.49 -27.16
CA HIS A 22 1.98 17.22 -27.47
C HIS A 22 2.34 15.73 -27.52
N CYS A 23 1.70 14.89 -26.71
CA CYS A 23 2.04 13.47 -26.60
C CYS A 23 0.85 12.51 -26.78
N GLY A 24 -0.37 13.05 -26.94
CA GLY A 24 -1.59 12.26 -27.09
C GLY A 24 -2.04 11.56 -25.80
N GLN A 25 -1.48 11.91 -24.63
CA GLN A 25 -1.91 11.31 -23.37
C GLN A 25 -3.34 11.74 -23.05
N ARG A 26 -4.26 10.77 -22.98
CA ARG A 26 -5.65 11.00 -22.58
C ARG A 26 -5.75 11.33 -21.09
N LYS A 27 -6.52 12.37 -20.80
CA LYS A 27 -6.92 12.90 -19.48
C LYS A 27 -5.76 13.03 -18.48
N PRO A 28 -4.76 13.91 -18.74
CA PRO A 28 -3.67 14.18 -17.80
C PRO A 28 -4.16 14.60 -16.40
N GLY A 29 -5.30 15.29 -16.29
CA GLY A 29 -5.90 15.66 -14.99
C GLY A 29 -6.44 14.47 -14.18
N LEU A 30 -6.79 13.34 -14.82
CA LEU A 30 -7.32 12.15 -14.15
C LEU A 30 -6.21 11.25 -13.57
N TRP A 31 -4.95 11.44 -14.01
CA TRP A 31 -3.81 10.67 -13.50
C TRP A 31 -3.53 10.94 -12.01
N GLY A 32 -3.91 12.13 -11.51
CA GLY A 32 -3.89 12.42 -10.07
C GLY A 32 -4.85 11.53 -9.28
N ALA A 33 -6.04 11.27 -9.82
CA ALA A 33 -7.08 10.44 -9.20
C ALA A 33 -6.76 8.94 -9.28
N THR A 34 -6.16 8.47 -10.38
CA THR A 34 -5.75 7.06 -10.50
C THR A 34 -4.56 6.72 -9.60
N ALA A 35 -3.66 7.67 -9.32
CA ALA A 35 -2.59 7.50 -8.33
C ALA A 35 -3.13 7.39 -6.89
N THR A 36 -4.18 8.15 -6.55
CA THR A 36 -4.86 8.04 -5.24
C THR A 36 -5.65 6.74 -5.14
N MET A 37 -6.35 6.34 -6.20
CA MET A 37 -7.06 5.05 -6.26
C MET A 37 -6.10 3.86 -6.12
N ARG A 38 -4.89 3.93 -6.70
CA ARG A 38 -3.85 2.90 -6.53
C ARG A 38 -3.32 2.83 -5.09
N LYS A 39 -3.20 3.95 -4.37
CA LYS A 39 -2.84 3.95 -2.94
C LYS A 39 -3.92 3.31 -2.07
N LEU A 40 -5.21 3.57 -2.35
CA LEU A 40 -6.30 2.89 -1.65
C LEU A 40 -6.37 1.39 -2.00
N GLY A 41 -6.16 1.03 -3.27
CA GLY A 41 -6.21 -0.37 -3.71
C GLY A 41 -5.09 -1.26 -3.19
N LEU A 42 -3.91 -0.70 -2.86
CA LEU A 42 -2.77 -1.47 -2.34
C LEU A 42 -2.86 -1.74 -0.83
N GLN A 43 -3.66 -0.95 -0.10
CA GLN A 43 -3.99 -1.21 1.31
C GLN A 43 -5.14 -2.20 1.47
N LEU A 44 -5.95 -2.39 0.42
CA LEU A 44 -7.07 -3.31 0.45
C LEU A 44 -6.60 -4.74 0.09
N ASN A 45 -6.69 -5.61 1.10
CA ASN A 45 -6.89 -7.07 1.03
C ASN A 45 -5.67 -7.99 1.14
N PHE A 46 -4.57 -7.79 0.41
CA PHE A 46 -3.48 -8.80 0.41
C PHE A 46 -2.62 -8.81 1.71
N PRO A 47 -2.08 -7.67 2.16
CA PRO A 47 -1.28 -7.63 3.38
C PRO A 47 -2.14 -7.90 4.63
N HIS A 48 -3.40 -7.48 4.59
CA HIS A 48 -4.33 -7.64 5.71
C HIS A 48 -4.72 -9.12 5.93
N LEU A 49 -4.90 -9.89 4.85
CA LEU A 49 -5.17 -11.33 4.94
C LEU A 49 -3.98 -12.06 5.59
N ILE A 50 -2.76 -11.76 5.14
CA ILE A 50 -1.52 -12.36 5.67
C ILE A 50 -1.34 -11.97 7.14
N THR A 51 -1.57 -10.71 7.50
CA THR A 51 -1.42 -10.22 8.88
C THR A 51 -2.40 -10.91 9.81
N VAL A 52 -3.68 -11.03 9.40
CA VAL A 52 -4.70 -11.75 10.18
C VAL A 52 -4.34 -13.23 10.30
N PHE A 53 -3.90 -13.86 9.22
CA PHE A 53 -3.52 -15.27 9.23
C PHE A 53 -2.35 -15.55 10.18
N CYS A 54 -1.26 -14.77 10.10
CA CYS A 54 -0.13 -14.89 11.02
C CYS A 54 -0.53 -14.60 12.48
N GLY A 55 -1.37 -13.58 12.71
CA GLY A 55 -1.87 -13.27 14.05
C GLY A 55 -2.69 -14.40 14.66
N VAL A 56 -3.59 -15.01 13.87
CA VAL A 56 -4.40 -16.15 14.31
C VAL A 56 -3.51 -17.36 14.61
N LEU A 57 -2.58 -17.70 13.73
CA LEU A 57 -1.65 -18.81 13.97
C LEU A 57 -0.80 -18.61 15.22
N TYR A 58 -0.33 -17.39 15.47
CA TYR A 58 0.43 -17.06 16.68
C TYR A 58 -0.40 -17.24 17.95
N LEU A 59 -1.64 -16.73 17.96
CA LEU A 59 -2.54 -16.90 19.10
C LEU A 59 -2.91 -18.36 19.33
N LEU A 60 -3.09 -19.13 18.26
CA LEU A 60 -3.35 -20.55 18.34
C LEU A 60 -2.15 -21.28 18.95
N ALA A 61 -0.94 -21.02 18.47
CA ALA A 61 0.29 -21.57 19.04
C ALA A 61 0.42 -21.22 20.54
N LEU A 62 0.10 -19.99 20.92
CA LEU A 62 0.13 -19.54 22.32
C LEU A 62 -0.91 -20.26 23.19
N ALA A 63 -2.08 -20.59 22.65
CA ALA A 63 -3.13 -21.32 23.35
C ALA A 63 -2.82 -22.83 23.46
N LEU A 64 -2.16 -23.41 22.46
CA LEU A 64 -1.72 -24.82 22.47
C LEU A 64 -0.50 -25.03 23.38
N ASP A 65 0.43 -24.06 23.43
CA ASP A 65 1.66 -24.11 24.22
C ASP A 65 1.71 -22.99 25.29
N PRO A 66 0.84 -23.01 26.32
CA PRO A 66 1.00 -22.12 27.48
C PRO A 66 2.33 -22.38 28.22
N SER A 67 2.93 -23.56 27.99
CA SER A 67 4.27 -23.99 28.40
C SER A 67 5.41 -23.19 27.76
N ALA A 68 5.25 -22.64 26.55
CA ALA A 68 6.28 -21.81 25.91
C ALA A 68 6.49 -20.47 26.64
N ILE A 69 5.44 -19.96 27.30
CA ILE A 69 5.52 -18.79 28.18
C ILE A 69 6.41 -19.09 29.39
N PHE A 70 6.33 -20.30 29.96
CA PHE A 70 7.19 -20.71 31.08
C PHE A 70 8.63 -21.03 30.67
N GLN A 71 8.87 -21.36 29.40
CA GLN A 71 10.21 -21.65 28.89
C GLN A 71 11.02 -20.40 28.51
N THR A 72 10.39 -19.21 28.49
CA THR A 72 11.12 -17.93 28.43
C THR A 72 12.05 -17.70 29.64
N GLN A 73 11.90 -18.50 30.72
CA GLN A 73 12.85 -18.57 31.82
C GLN A 73 14.21 -19.19 31.43
N GLY A 74 14.28 -19.92 30.30
CA GLY A 74 15.51 -20.54 29.81
C GLY A 74 16.51 -19.55 29.18
N LEU A 75 16.08 -18.35 28.77
CA LEU A 75 17.01 -17.32 28.26
C LEU A 75 17.93 -16.76 29.37
N MET A 76 17.48 -16.80 30.64
CA MET A 76 18.28 -16.43 31.82
C MET A 76 19.17 -17.58 32.33
N GLN A 77 19.21 -18.73 31.65
CA GLN A 77 20.12 -19.84 31.99
C GLN A 77 21.38 -19.86 31.09
N ILE A 78 21.43 -18.99 30.07
CA ILE A 78 22.55 -18.88 29.12
C ILE A 78 23.41 -17.61 29.37
N LEU A 79 23.10 -16.81 30.40
CA LEU A 79 23.88 -15.65 30.82
C LEU A 79 24.49 -15.86 32.21
#